data_AF-A0A926NB49-F1
#
_entry.id   AF-A0A926NB49-F1
#
_cell.length_a   1.000
_cell.length_b   1.000
_cell.length_c   1.000
_cell.angle_alpha   90.00
_cell.angle_beta   90.00
_cell.angle_gamma   90.00
#
_symmetry.space_group_name_H-M   'P 1'
#
loop_
_entity.id
_entity.type
_entity.pdbx_description
1 polymer ?
#
loop_
_entity_poly.entity_id
_entity_poly.type
_entity_poly.pdbx_seq_one_letter_code
_entity_poly.pdbx_strand_id
1 'polypeptide(L)' 'MTHSKNGLLAETGDVHSLAEQLTWILDHPQKAKQLALYAYKSLSVHFSWKQVAQHT' A
#
# COMPACT_ATOMS: atom_id res chain seq x y z
N MET A 1 2.90 -5.12 -3.90
CA MET A 1 2.04 -4.54 -2.84
C MET A 1 1.55 -5.67 -1.95
N THR A 2 1.35 -5.43 -0.65
CA THR A 2 1.01 -6.46 0.35
C THR A 2 0.00 -5.89 1.36
N HIS A 3 -1.18 -6.50 1.42
CA HIS A 3 -2.26 -6.11 2.32
C HIS A 3 -1.81 -6.02 3.79
N SER A 4 -2.28 -4.99 4.50
CA SER A 4 -1.97 -4.69 5.90
C SER A 4 -0.49 -4.48 6.24
N LYS A 5 0.41 -4.53 5.25
CA LYS A 5 1.86 -4.31 5.44
C LYS A 5 2.35 -3.00 4.83
N ASN A 6 1.94 -2.71 3.61
CA ASN A 6 2.33 -1.49 2.89
C ASN A 6 1.17 -0.89 2.08
N GLY A 7 -0.06 -1.27 2.43
CA GLY A 7 -1.29 -0.79 1.84
C GLY A 7 -2.47 -1.64 2.28
N LEU A 8 -3.67 -1.22 1.91
CA LEU A 8 -4.88 -2.00 2.05
C LEU A 8 -5.32 -2.47 0.66
N LEU A 9 -5.93 -3.65 0.61
CA LEU A 9 -6.48 -4.22 -0.62
C LEU A 9 -7.98 -4.27 -0.42
N ALA A 10 -8.71 -3.88 -1.46
CA ALA A 10 -10.16 -4.03 -1.54
C ALA A 10 -10.46 -5.06 -2.62
N GLU A 11 -11.56 -5.77 -2.46
CA GLU A 11 -12.01 -6.75 -3.44
C GLU A 11 -12.51 -6.07 -4.72
N THR A 12 -12.12 -6.60 -5.86
CA THR A 12 -12.49 -6.02 -7.16
C THR A 12 -14.00 -6.10 -7.37
N GLY A 13 -14.62 -4.95 -7.62
CA GLY A 13 -16.07 -4.83 -7.84
C GLY A 13 -16.90 -4.74 -6.56
N ASP A 14 -16.28 -4.86 -5.38
CA ASP A 14 -16.96 -4.69 -4.10
C ASP A 14 -16.72 -3.29 -3.51
N VAL A 15 -17.74 -2.44 -3.63
CA VAL A 15 -17.73 -1.08 -3.10
C VAL A 15 -17.75 -1.07 -1.56
N HIS A 16 -18.36 -2.08 -0.92
CA HIS A 16 -18.37 -2.19 0.54
C HIS A 16 -16.97 -2.49 1.05
N SER A 17 -16.26 -3.45 0.45
CA SER A 17 -14.86 -3.74 0.76
C SER A 17 -13.99 -2.49 0.67
N LEU A 18 -14.16 -1.67 -0.39
CA LEU A 18 -13.44 -0.40 -0.53
C LEU A 18 -13.79 0.59 0.59
N ALA A 19 -15.08 0.76 0.89
CA ALA A 19 -15.55 1.68 1.93
C ALA A 19 -15.02 1.29 3.31
N GLU A 20 -14.95 0.00 3.62
CA GLU A 20 -14.36 -0.51 4.86
C GLU A 20 -12.88 -0.16 4.98
N GLN A 21 -12.10 -0.36 3.91
CA GLN A 21 -10.67 -0.01 3.93
C GLN A 21 -10.46 1.51 4.11
N LEU A 22 -11.31 2.34 3.47
CA LEU A 22 -11.26 3.79 3.63
C LEU A 22 -11.62 4.21 5.06
N THR A 23 -12.67 3.62 5.63
CA THR A 23 -13.11 3.90 7.00
C THR A 23 -12.01 3.53 8.00
N TRP A 24 -11.38 2.36 7.82
CA TRP A 24 -10.27 1.93 8.67
C TRP A 24 -9.11 2.93 8.70
N ILE A 25 -8.78 3.55 7.56
CA ILE A 25 -7.73 4.58 7.46
C ILE A 25 -8.09 5.81 8.29
N LEU A 26 -9.35 6.24 8.24
CA LEU A 26 -9.84 7.40 8.99
C LEU A 26 -9.85 7.13 10.49
N ASP A 27 -10.24 5.91 10.89
CA ASP A 27 -10.30 5.51 12.30
C ASP A 27 -8.91 5.26 12.92
N HIS A 28 -7.89 4.95 12.09
CA HIS A 28 -6.55 4.59 12.56
C HIS A 28 -5.44 5.43 11.92
N PRO A 29 -5.42 6.76 12.09
CA PRO A 29 -4.51 7.66 11.38
C PRO A 29 -3.02 7.37 11.65
N GLN A 30 -2.67 6.92 12.86
CA GLN A 30 -1.29 6.54 13.18
C GLN A 30 -0.83 5.29 12.42
N LYS A 31 -1.70 4.27 12.32
CA LYS A 31 -1.41 3.05 11.56
C LYS A 31 -1.38 3.33 10.06
N ALA A 32 -2.26 4.19 9.56
CA ALA A 32 -2.24 4.66 8.19
C ALA A 32 -0.91 5.35 7.83
N LYS A 33 -0.39 6.20 8.74
CA LYS A 33 0.93 6.82 8.56
C LYS A 33 2.06 5.77 8.51
N GLN A 34 2.00 4.73 9.34
CA GLN A 34 2.97 3.63 9.30
C GLN A 34 2.90 2.85 7.97
N LEU A 35 1.69 2.55 7.47
CA LEU A 35 1.50 1.91 6.16
C LEU A 35 2.13 2.74 5.04
N ALA A 36 1.96 4.06 5.05
CA ALA A 36 2.57 4.95 4.06
C ALA A 36 4.10 4.87 4.09
N LEU A 37 4.72 4.89 5.28
CA LEU A 37 6.17 4.76 5.42
C LEU A 37 6.67 3.40 4.88
N TYR A 38 5.96 2.32 5.16
CA TYR A 38 6.30 1.00 4.64
C TYR A 38 6.10 0.89 3.13
N ALA A 39 5.11 1.59 2.56
CA ALA A 39 4.92 1.71 1.12
C ALA A 39 6.12 2.37 0.45
N TYR A 40 6.55 3.53 0.96
CA TYR A 40 7.74 4.23 0.45
C TYR A 40 9.00 3.37 0.52
N LYS A 41 9.23 2.71 1.66
CA LYS A 41 10.37 1.80 1.81
C LYS A 41 10.29 0.64 0.81
N SER A 42 9.11 0.04 0.62
CA SER A 42 8.92 -1.06 -0.33
C SER A 42 9.23 -0.64 -1.77
N LEU A 43 8.82 0.57 -2.17
CA LEU A 43 9.12 1.11 -3.50
C LEU A 43 10.63 1.23 -3.74
N SER A 44 11.37 1.79 -2.77
CA SER A 44 12.83 1.95 -2.89
C SER A 44 13.60 0.63 -3.03
N VAL A 45 13.08 -0.46 -2.45
CA VAL A 45 13.74 -1.78 -2.44
C VAL A 45 13.48 -2.56 -3.73
N HIS A 46 12.24 -2.49 -4.24
CA HIS A 46 11.78 -3.35 -5.33
C HIS A 46 11.74 -2.65 -6.69
N PHE A 47 11.72 -1.32 -6.73
CA PHE A 47 11.54 -0.54 -7.95
C PHE A 47 12.63 0.52 -8.12
N SER A 48 13.87 0.20 -7.72
CA SER A 48 14.97 1.11 -7.99
C SER A 48 15.22 1.21 -9.50
N TRP A 49 15.44 2.41 -10.03
CA TRP A 49 15.76 2.62 -11.45
C TRP A 49 16.96 1.78 -11.91
N LYS A 50 17.90 1.51 -10.99
CA LYS A 50 19.04 0.63 -11.22
C LYS A 50 18.62 -0.81 -11.54
N GLN A 51 17.62 -1.36 -10.84
CA GLN A 51 17.08 -2.70 -11.12
C GLN A 51 16.28 -2.70 -12.42
N VAL A 52 15.46 -1.67 -12.66
CA VAL A 52 14.65 -1.56 -13.89
C VAL A 52 15.54 -1.53 -15.14
N ALA A 53 16.63 -0.75 -15.10
CA ALA A 53 17.59 -0.64 -16.21
C ALA A 53 18.36 -1.94 -16.51
N GLN A 54 18.39 -2.92 -15.61
CA GLN A 54 18.99 -4.24 -15.88
C GLN A 54 18.04 -5.17 -16.66
N HIS A 55 16.77 -4.82 -16.74
CA HIS A 55 15.73 -5.60 -17.42
C HIS A 55 15.23 -4.93 -18.72
N THR A 56 15.90 -3.87 -19.18
CA THR A 56 15.62 -3.19 -20.46
C THR A 56 16.84 -3.29 -21.37
#